data_AF-A0A7M7PGM8-F1
#
_entry.id   AF-A0A7M7PGM8-F1
#
_cell.length_a   1.000
_cell.length_b   1.000
_cell.length_c   1.000
_cell.angle_alpha   90.00
_cell.angle_beta   90.00
_cell.angle_gamma   90.00
#
_symmetry.space_group_name_H-M   'P 1'
#
loop_
_entity.id
_entity.type
_entity.pdbx_description
1 polymer ?
#
loop_
_entity_poly.entity_id
_entity_poly.type
_entity_poly.pdbx_seq_one_letter_code
_entity_poly.pdbx_strand_id
1 'polypeptide(L)'
;MEKADSPIMVDVNGHGTRCASVAAGANIGVAQGATVESIRVAGSDGLAAADDVLAGLDDVQRWWNNNPGSKCVVSYSLISTSFSTTLNYAFGNLSANTDCVVVVAAGNQGADISMADACNYSPSGSPDVITVGGSRNRMNGASDDRIGISNYGPCVDIYAPARNIDLAAPSGSSNSNYLRSSGTSFATPAVAGAAAMILSTTSLTPTGSETMTDLVLDILIATSAKDKLTSLPASNAAVLPSNNRLLNVVSNTYYA
;
A
#
# COMPACT_ATOMS: atom_id res chain seq x y z
N MET A 1 -17.53 -4.58 4.04
CA MET A 1 -18.63 -5.34 4.68
C MET A 1 -19.48 -4.42 5.55
N GLU A 2 -20.80 -4.63 5.55
CA GLU A 2 -21.80 -3.69 6.09
C GLU A 2 -22.37 -4.23 7.42
N LYS A 3 -22.53 -3.35 8.42
CA LYS A 3 -23.60 -3.53 9.41
C LYS A 3 -24.91 -3.19 8.71
N ALA A 4 -25.93 -4.02 8.91
CA ALA A 4 -27.18 -4.03 8.17
C ALA A 4 -28.10 -2.78 8.30
N ASP A 5 -27.58 -1.57 8.55
CA ASP A 5 -28.38 -0.34 8.68
C ASP A 5 -27.64 0.99 8.37
N SER A 6 -26.54 0.98 7.62
CA SER A 6 -25.81 2.23 7.30
C SER A 6 -26.07 2.72 5.87
N PRO A 7 -26.56 3.97 5.67
CA PRO A 7 -26.83 4.52 4.34
C PRO A 7 -25.51 4.60 3.54
N ILE A 8 -25.59 4.35 2.23
CA ILE A 8 -24.53 4.46 1.21
C ILE A 8 -23.30 5.19 1.75
N MET A 9 -22.26 4.43 2.08
CA MET A 9 -21.01 4.96 2.63
C MET A 9 -20.25 5.71 1.54
N VAL A 10 -20.66 6.95 1.29
CA VAL A 10 -19.93 7.88 0.44
C VAL A 10 -18.60 8.20 1.12
N ASP A 11 -17.50 7.96 0.43
CA ASP A 11 -16.18 8.45 0.83
C ASP A 11 -16.15 9.98 0.70
N VAL A 12 -16.56 10.63 1.79
CA VAL A 12 -16.64 12.09 1.89
C VAL A 12 -15.28 12.78 1.83
N ASN A 13 -14.19 12.08 2.15
CA ASN A 13 -12.84 12.62 2.06
C ASN A 13 -12.25 12.48 0.65
N GLY A 14 -12.58 11.37 -0.01
CA GLY A 14 -12.11 11.01 -1.35
C GLY A 14 -10.76 10.28 -1.37
N HIS A 15 -10.04 10.18 -0.24
CA HIS A 15 -8.75 9.48 -0.19
C HIS A 15 -8.90 7.98 -0.49
N GLY A 16 -9.91 7.32 0.07
CA GLY A 16 -10.18 5.91 -0.20
C GLY A 16 -10.52 5.66 -1.68
N THR A 17 -11.33 6.53 -2.27
CA THR A 17 -11.69 6.50 -3.70
C THR A 17 -10.45 6.62 -4.60
N ARG A 18 -9.56 7.56 -4.27
CA ARG A 18 -8.29 7.74 -4.98
C ARG A 18 -7.40 6.51 -4.86
N CYS A 19 -7.25 5.94 -3.66
CA CYS A 19 -6.45 4.73 -3.45
C CYS A 19 -7.02 3.53 -4.23
N ALA A 20 -8.34 3.30 -4.13
CA ALA A 20 -9.03 2.24 -4.86
C ALA A 20 -8.84 2.38 -6.38
N SER A 21 -8.82 3.61 -6.89
CA SER A 21 -8.62 3.87 -8.32
C SER A 21 -7.25 3.43 -8.84
N VAL A 22 -6.19 3.58 -8.04
CA VAL A 22 -4.83 3.13 -8.41
C VAL A 22 -4.73 1.61 -8.32
N ALA A 23 -5.38 0.98 -7.33
CA ALA A 23 -5.35 -0.46 -7.19
C ALA A 23 -6.11 -1.16 -8.32
N ALA A 24 -7.34 -0.73 -8.61
CA ALA A 24 -8.27 -1.49 -9.45
C ALA A 24 -9.22 -0.63 -10.32
N GLY A 25 -8.95 0.67 -10.48
CA GLY A 25 -9.77 1.53 -11.35
C GLY A 25 -9.80 1.04 -12.80
N ALA A 26 -10.94 1.14 -13.47
CA ALA A 26 -11.11 0.59 -14.82
C ALA A 26 -10.13 1.13 -15.88
N ASN A 27 -9.66 2.37 -15.73
CA ASN A 27 -8.75 3.01 -16.70
C ASN A 27 -7.32 3.17 -16.17
N ILE A 28 -7.18 3.33 -14.84
CA ILE A 28 -5.92 3.68 -14.17
C ILE A 28 -5.62 2.71 -13.02
N GLY A 29 -6.25 1.55 -12.96
CA GLY A 29 -5.94 0.53 -11.98
C GLY A 29 -4.77 -0.32 -12.44
N VAL A 30 -3.92 -0.74 -11.51
CA VAL A 30 -2.93 -1.78 -11.77
C VAL A 30 -3.63 -3.12 -12.02
N ALA A 31 -4.61 -3.48 -11.19
CA ALA A 31 -5.43 -4.70 -11.30
C ALA A 31 -6.88 -4.37 -11.68
N GLN A 32 -7.12 -3.93 -12.92
CA GLN A 32 -8.43 -3.45 -13.40
C GLN A 32 -9.58 -4.48 -13.27
N GLY A 33 -9.26 -5.77 -13.16
CA GLY A 33 -10.24 -6.85 -12.96
C GLY A 33 -10.46 -7.26 -11.49
N ALA A 34 -9.82 -6.60 -10.53
CA ALA A 34 -9.97 -6.91 -9.11
C ALA A 34 -11.26 -6.29 -8.54
N THR A 35 -11.94 -7.03 -7.68
CA THR A 35 -13.07 -6.52 -6.89
C THR A 35 -12.53 -5.68 -5.72
N VAL A 36 -13.11 -4.50 -5.51
CA VAL A 36 -12.76 -3.62 -4.38
C VAL A 36 -13.80 -3.74 -3.28
N GLU A 37 -13.35 -4.11 -2.09
CA GLU A 37 -14.14 -4.11 -0.85
C GLU A 37 -13.71 -2.93 0.02
N SER A 38 -14.65 -2.05 0.38
CA SER A 38 -14.36 -0.89 1.21
C SER A 38 -14.61 -1.17 2.70
N ILE A 39 -13.64 -0.83 3.53
CA ILE A 39 -13.74 -0.81 4.98
C ILE A 39 -13.32 0.59 5.44
N ARG A 40 -14.26 1.35 5.98
CA ARG A 40 -14.01 2.71 6.43
C ARG A 40 -13.48 2.69 7.86
N VAL A 41 -12.24 3.16 8.02
CA VAL A 41 -11.60 3.35 9.33
C VAL A 41 -11.28 4.82 9.63
N ALA A 42 -11.50 5.72 8.67
CA ALA A 42 -11.18 7.14 8.77
C ALA A 42 -12.42 8.03 8.69
N GLY A 43 -12.35 9.14 9.42
CA GLY A 43 -13.32 10.23 9.41
C GLY A 43 -13.26 11.07 8.13
N SER A 44 -14.14 12.07 8.02
CA SER A 44 -14.15 13.02 6.89
C SER A 44 -12.90 13.91 6.82
N ASP A 45 -12.26 14.12 7.96
CA ASP A 45 -10.97 14.80 8.11
C ASP A 45 -9.76 13.95 7.64
N GLY A 46 -9.98 12.67 7.32
CA GLY A 46 -8.94 11.74 6.90
C GLY A 46 -8.13 11.16 8.06
N LEU A 47 -8.56 11.38 9.31
CA LEU A 47 -7.93 10.80 10.50
C LEU A 47 -8.62 9.50 10.88
N ALA A 48 -7.86 8.55 11.42
CA ALA A 48 -8.36 7.26 11.89
C ALA A 48 -7.91 7.05 13.34
N ALA A 49 -8.86 6.74 14.23
CA ALA A 49 -8.53 6.31 15.59
C ALA A 49 -8.00 4.87 15.57
N ALA A 50 -7.11 4.53 16.49
CA ALA A 50 -6.56 3.18 16.57
C ALA A 50 -7.68 2.12 16.72
N ASP A 51 -8.70 2.40 17.53
CA ASP A 51 -9.84 1.50 17.75
C ASP A 51 -10.64 1.25 16.45
N ASP A 52 -10.83 2.27 15.61
CA ASP A 52 -11.51 2.12 14.31
C ASP A 52 -10.67 1.28 13.35
N VAL A 53 -9.35 1.44 13.38
CA VAL A 53 -8.44 0.61 12.57
C VAL A 53 -8.49 -0.84 13.02
N LEU A 54 -8.43 -1.10 14.33
CA LEU A 54 -8.53 -2.46 14.89
C LEU A 54 -9.87 -3.12 14.53
N ALA A 55 -10.98 -2.41 14.67
CA ALA A 55 -12.30 -2.90 14.25
C ALA A 55 -12.37 -3.18 12.75
N GLY A 56 -11.70 -2.36 11.93
CA GLY A 56 -11.57 -2.58 10.49
C GLY A 56 -10.78 -3.83 10.13
N LEU A 57 -9.72 -4.16 10.88
CA LEU A 57 -8.98 -5.42 10.70
C LEU A 57 -9.83 -6.64 11.07
N ASP A 58 -10.65 -6.52 12.12
CA ASP A 58 -11.64 -7.56 12.48
C ASP A 58 -12.70 -7.76 11.38
N ASP A 59 -13.12 -6.68 10.70
CA ASP A 59 -13.99 -6.76 9.52
C ASP A 59 -13.32 -7.49 8.36
N VAL A 60 -12.02 -7.28 8.11
CA VAL A 60 -11.26 -8.03 7.09
C VAL A 60 -11.21 -9.51 7.45
N GLN A 61 -10.85 -9.86 8.68
CA GLN A 61 -10.79 -11.24 9.14
C GLN A 61 -12.16 -11.93 9.01
N ARG A 62 -13.25 -11.24 9.37
CA ARG A 62 -14.61 -11.75 9.16
C ARG A 62 -14.94 -11.93 7.68
N TRP A 63 -14.54 -10.99 6.82
CA TRP A 63 -14.72 -11.14 5.38
C TRP A 63 -13.99 -12.38 4.87
N TRP A 64 -12.72 -12.56 5.24
CA TRP A 64 -11.91 -13.71 4.83
C TRP A 64 -12.57 -15.04 5.21
N ASN A 65 -12.97 -15.18 6.48
CA ASN A 65 -13.60 -16.40 6.98
C ASN A 65 -14.92 -16.75 6.27
N ASN A 66 -15.65 -15.75 5.78
CA ASN A 66 -16.92 -15.93 5.09
C ASN A 66 -16.78 -16.11 3.57
N ASN A 67 -15.58 -16.00 3.01
CA ASN A 67 -15.33 -16.07 1.57
C ASN A 67 -14.26 -17.13 1.22
N PRO A 68 -14.48 -18.41 1.58
CA PRO A 68 -13.48 -19.46 1.37
C PRO A 68 -13.10 -19.60 -0.11
N GLY A 69 -11.80 -19.75 -0.38
CA GLY A 69 -11.26 -19.84 -1.74
C GLY A 69 -11.04 -18.49 -2.45
N SER A 70 -11.40 -17.38 -1.81
CA SER A 70 -11.08 -16.04 -2.32
C SER A 70 -9.59 -15.74 -2.19
N LYS A 71 -9.12 -14.80 -3.02
CA LYS A 71 -7.79 -14.20 -2.90
C LYS A 71 -7.95 -12.83 -2.26
N CYS A 72 -7.07 -12.48 -1.33
CA CYS A 72 -7.23 -11.30 -0.49
C CYS A 72 -5.97 -10.44 -0.51
N VAL A 73 -6.14 -9.14 -0.72
CA VAL A 73 -5.08 -8.13 -0.56
C VAL A 73 -5.65 -6.96 0.23
N VAL A 74 -5.01 -6.63 1.34
CA VAL A 74 -5.33 -5.46 2.15
C VAL A 74 -4.41 -4.32 1.74
N SER A 75 -4.99 -3.20 1.30
CA SER A 75 -4.24 -1.98 0.99
C SER A 75 -4.55 -0.91 2.03
N TYR A 76 -3.59 -0.62 2.92
CA TYR A 76 -3.76 0.34 4.00
C TYR A 76 -2.85 1.55 3.80
N SER A 77 -3.45 2.66 3.37
CA SER A 77 -2.73 3.85 2.90
C SER A 77 -2.66 4.99 3.92
N LEU A 78 -2.63 4.64 5.20
CA LEU A 78 -2.51 5.53 6.35
C LEU A 78 -1.32 5.10 7.22
N ILE A 79 -0.86 6.00 8.10
CA ILE A 79 0.13 5.69 9.14
C ILE A 79 -0.27 6.38 10.45
N SER A 80 0.14 5.82 11.58
CA SER A 80 0.07 6.47 12.88
C SER A 80 1.09 7.61 12.97
N THR A 81 0.92 8.48 13.96
CA THR A 81 1.88 9.57 14.26
C THR A 81 3.19 9.08 14.89
N SER A 82 3.18 7.87 15.45
CA SER A 82 4.33 7.23 16.10
C SER A 82 4.16 5.71 16.12
N PHE A 83 5.25 4.99 16.36
CA PHE A 83 5.24 3.54 16.54
C PHE A 83 4.19 3.11 17.59
N SER A 84 3.44 2.06 17.25
CA SER A 84 2.46 1.42 18.10
C SER A 84 2.61 -0.09 18.01
N THR A 85 3.06 -0.71 19.10
CA THR A 85 3.17 -2.17 19.22
C THR A 85 1.83 -2.85 18.92
N THR A 86 0.73 -2.29 19.42
CA THR A 86 -0.62 -2.83 19.22
C THR A 86 -1.02 -2.83 17.75
N LEU A 87 -0.78 -1.73 17.03
CA LEU A 87 -1.12 -1.67 15.60
C LEU A 87 -0.24 -2.61 14.80
N ASN A 88 1.09 -2.60 15.00
CA ASN A 88 1.98 -3.51 14.26
C ASN A 88 1.60 -4.98 14.50
N TYR A 89 1.33 -5.35 15.76
CA TYR A 89 0.88 -6.69 16.12
C TYR A 89 -0.46 -7.06 15.49
N ALA A 90 -1.43 -6.15 15.45
CA ALA A 90 -2.73 -6.42 14.84
C ALA A 90 -2.64 -6.65 13.33
N PHE A 91 -1.83 -5.85 12.62
CA PHE A 91 -1.59 -6.05 11.18
C PHE A 91 -0.82 -7.34 10.91
N GLY A 92 0.21 -7.65 11.72
CA GLY A 92 0.96 -8.90 11.59
C GLY A 92 0.10 -10.13 11.91
N ASN A 93 -0.76 -10.06 12.93
CA ASN A 93 -1.72 -11.12 13.21
C ASN A 93 -2.71 -11.35 12.07
N LEU A 94 -3.17 -10.29 11.40
CA LEU A 94 -4.03 -10.47 10.23
C LEU A 94 -3.28 -11.24 9.13
N SER A 95 -2.04 -10.85 8.85
CA SER A 95 -1.14 -11.52 7.88
C SER A 95 -0.87 -12.99 8.24
N ALA A 96 -0.70 -13.30 9.53
CA ALA A 96 -0.38 -14.64 10.01
C ALA A 96 -1.61 -15.58 10.11
N ASN A 97 -2.80 -15.04 10.35
CA ASN A 97 -4.03 -15.83 10.55
C ASN A 97 -4.94 -15.87 9.32
N THR A 98 -4.53 -15.26 8.21
CA THR A 98 -5.24 -15.28 6.92
C THR A 98 -4.26 -15.44 5.78
N ASP A 99 -4.74 -15.82 4.59
CA ASP A 99 -3.94 -15.70 3.36
C ASP A 99 -4.15 -14.34 2.68
N CYS A 100 -4.49 -13.29 3.46
CA CYS A 100 -4.53 -11.93 2.96
C CYS A 100 -3.11 -11.35 2.89
N VAL A 101 -2.72 -10.85 1.72
CA VAL A 101 -1.50 -10.06 1.56
C VAL A 101 -1.70 -8.67 2.15
N VAL A 102 -0.88 -8.25 3.10
CA VAL A 102 -1.02 -6.95 3.77
C VAL A 102 -0.01 -5.94 3.22
N VAL A 103 -0.50 -4.87 2.58
CA VAL A 103 0.32 -3.83 1.94
C VAL A 103 0.03 -2.48 2.58
N VAL A 104 1.07 -1.79 3.07
CA VAL A 104 0.94 -0.57 3.89
C VAL A 104 1.80 0.58 3.37
N ALA A 105 1.44 1.82 3.72
CA ALA A 105 2.24 3.00 3.37
C ALA A 105 3.44 3.17 4.32
N ALA A 106 4.61 3.52 3.77
CA ALA A 106 5.79 3.85 4.57
C ALA A 106 5.65 5.17 5.37
N GLY A 107 4.80 6.09 4.90
CA GLY A 107 4.61 7.43 5.47
C GLY A 107 5.19 8.55 4.61
N ASN A 108 4.91 9.79 5.01
CA ASN A 108 5.17 11.02 4.23
C ASN A 108 5.98 12.08 5.02
N GLN A 109 6.77 11.66 5.99
CA GLN A 109 7.57 12.53 6.87
C GLN A 109 8.98 12.80 6.33
N GLY A 110 9.32 12.27 5.16
CA GLY A 110 10.66 12.34 4.57
C GLY A 110 11.22 13.74 4.29
N ALA A 111 10.40 14.79 4.38
CA ALA A 111 10.85 16.18 4.31
C ALA A 111 11.70 16.58 5.51
N ASP A 112 11.48 15.96 6.67
CA ASP A 112 12.33 16.05 7.85
C ASP A 112 13.10 14.73 8.02
N ILE A 113 14.41 14.76 7.79
CA ILE A 113 15.26 13.56 7.84
C ILE A 113 15.24 12.88 9.21
N SER A 114 14.93 13.60 10.30
CA SER A 114 14.84 13.05 11.64
C SER A 114 13.56 12.24 11.86
N MET A 115 12.57 12.44 11.00
CA MET A 115 11.24 11.80 11.03
C MET A 115 11.05 10.83 9.85
N ALA A 116 12.06 10.64 9.01
CA ALA A 116 11.90 9.94 7.74
C ALA A 116 12.01 8.40 7.84
N ASP A 117 12.37 7.85 9.00
CA ASP A 117 12.49 6.40 9.19
C ASP A 117 11.11 5.74 9.33
N ALA A 118 10.73 4.93 8.35
CA ALA A 118 9.46 4.21 8.32
C ALA A 118 9.27 3.27 9.52
N CYS A 119 10.36 2.82 10.15
CA CYS A 119 10.30 1.97 11.34
C CYS A 119 9.73 2.69 12.57
N ASN A 120 9.71 4.04 12.58
CA ASN A 120 9.20 4.82 13.70
C ASN A 120 7.67 5.01 13.67
N TYR A 121 6.97 4.37 12.72
CA TYR A 121 5.53 4.49 12.52
C TYR A 121 4.86 3.12 12.43
N SER A 122 3.54 3.12 12.47
CA SER A 122 2.72 1.92 12.33
C SER A 122 1.65 2.11 11.25
N PRO A 123 1.32 1.07 10.48
CA PRO A 123 1.86 -0.29 10.55
C PRO A 123 3.22 -0.51 9.84
N SER A 124 3.84 0.53 9.28
CA SER A 124 5.07 0.42 8.49
C SER A 124 6.27 -0.18 9.23
N GLY A 125 6.30 -0.13 10.56
CA GLY A 125 7.32 -0.79 11.38
C GLY A 125 7.03 -2.26 11.70
N SER A 126 5.94 -2.84 11.20
CA SER A 126 5.66 -4.27 11.35
C SER A 126 6.51 -5.09 10.35
N PRO A 127 7.16 -6.19 10.77
CA PRO A 127 7.89 -7.06 9.84
C PRO A 127 6.98 -7.95 8.98
N ASP A 128 5.71 -8.10 9.37
CA ASP A 128 4.77 -9.07 8.78
C ASP A 128 3.88 -8.44 7.69
N VAL A 129 4.27 -7.27 7.17
CA VAL A 129 3.54 -6.50 6.15
C VAL A 129 4.49 -6.03 5.05
N ILE A 130 3.95 -5.75 3.86
CA ILE A 130 4.69 -5.13 2.77
C ILE A 130 4.59 -3.61 2.90
N THR A 131 5.68 -2.97 3.31
CA THR A 131 5.75 -1.51 3.47
C THR A 131 6.25 -0.82 2.21
N VAL A 132 5.48 0.15 1.74
CA VAL A 132 5.67 0.76 0.42
C VAL A 132 6.12 2.22 0.51
N GLY A 133 7.32 2.48 0.00
CA GLY A 133 7.87 3.82 -0.21
C GLY A 133 7.44 4.45 -1.55
N GLY A 134 7.67 5.75 -1.68
CA GLY A 134 7.27 6.55 -2.84
C GLY A 134 8.43 6.95 -3.73
N SER A 135 8.32 6.65 -5.02
CA SER A 135 9.25 7.10 -6.06
C SER A 135 8.62 8.14 -7.00
N ARG A 136 9.44 8.82 -7.80
CA ARG A 136 8.94 9.55 -8.95
C ARG A 136 8.36 8.56 -9.97
N ASN A 137 7.39 9.04 -10.74
CA ASN A 137 6.97 8.36 -11.96
C ASN A 137 8.05 8.60 -13.04
N ARG A 138 8.31 7.59 -13.88
CA ARG A 138 9.21 7.65 -15.05
C ARG A 138 8.72 8.52 -16.20
N MET A 139 7.52 9.10 -16.10
CA MET A 139 6.99 10.05 -17.11
C MET A 139 8.09 10.99 -17.64
N ASN A 140 8.30 10.94 -18.96
CA ASN A 140 9.23 11.78 -19.71
C ASN A 140 10.74 11.59 -19.40
N GLY A 141 11.17 10.37 -19.07
CA GLY A 141 12.60 10.07 -18.84
C GLY A 141 13.14 10.65 -17.53
N ALA A 142 12.25 10.91 -16.57
CA ALA A 142 12.63 11.34 -15.23
C ALA A 142 13.49 10.28 -14.53
N SER A 143 14.42 10.74 -13.69
CA SER A 143 15.20 9.87 -12.81
C SER A 143 14.30 9.07 -11.87
N ASP A 144 14.63 7.79 -11.69
CA ASP A 144 14.07 6.95 -10.64
C ASP A 144 14.55 7.52 -9.29
N ASP A 145 13.86 8.52 -8.74
CA ASP A 145 14.19 9.11 -7.43
C ASP A 145 13.16 8.69 -6.39
N ARG A 146 13.58 8.50 -5.14
CA ARG A 146 12.66 8.61 -3.99
C ARG A 146 12.05 10.01 -3.99
N ILE A 147 10.74 10.15 -3.81
CA ILE A 147 10.14 11.49 -3.61
C ILE A 147 10.54 12.03 -2.24
N GLY A 148 10.86 13.32 -2.15
CA GLY A 148 11.38 13.94 -0.93
C GLY A 148 10.53 13.67 0.31
N ILE A 149 9.20 13.61 0.18
CA ILE A 149 8.28 13.34 1.29
C ILE A 149 8.23 11.88 1.74
N SER A 150 8.64 10.90 0.92
CA SER A 150 8.50 9.49 1.28
C SER A 150 9.39 9.14 2.46
N ASN A 151 8.87 8.41 3.44
CA ASN A 151 9.75 7.74 4.40
C ASN A 151 10.65 6.71 3.69
N TYR A 152 11.73 6.33 4.35
CA TYR A 152 12.73 5.37 3.93
C TYR A 152 13.18 4.53 5.13
N GLY A 153 14.18 3.67 4.93
CA GLY A 153 14.78 2.90 6.02
C GLY A 153 14.57 1.40 5.84
N PRO A 154 14.99 0.61 6.83
CA PRO A 154 15.06 -0.84 6.71
C PRO A 154 13.68 -1.50 6.70
N CYS A 155 12.66 -0.84 7.25
CA CYS A 155 11.28 -1.32 7.22
C CYS A 155 10.56 -1.03 5.90
N VAL A 156 11.19 -0.38 4.91
CA VAL A 156 10.59 -0.23 3.57
C VAL A 156 11.04 -1.39 2.69
N ASP A 157 10.10 -2.17 2.19
CA ASP A 157 10.39 -3.37 1.38
C ASP A 157 10.54 -3.08 -0.10
N ILE A 158 9.72 -2.16 -0.61
CA ILE A 158 9.63 -1.81 -2.03
C ILE A 158 9.14 -0.37 -2.19
N TYR A 159 9.51 0.26 -3.30
CA TYR A 159 9.02 1.58 -3.70
C TYR A 159 8.15 1.47 -4.94
N ALA A 160 7.16 2.35 -5.07
CA ALA A 160 6.36 2.48 -6.28
C ALA A 160 6.08 3.96 -6.62
N PRO A 161 5.64 4.28 -7.85
CA PRO A 161 5.35 5.65 -8.24
C PRO A 161 4.36 6.33 -7.29
N ALA A 162 4.75 7.50 -6.79
CA ALA A 162 4.02 8.29 -5.80
C ALA A 162 4.00 9.79 -6.12
N ARG A 163 4.59 10.25 -7.23
CA ARG A 163 4.61 11.68 -7.61
C ARG A 163 3.61 11.97 -8.72
N ASN A 164 2.70 12.91 -8.48
CA ASN A 164 1.72 13.40 -9.45
C ASN A 164 0.96 12.25 -10.13
N ILE A 165 0.49 11.30 -9.32
CA ILE A 165 -0.26 10.13 -9.75
C ILE A 165 -1.66 10.58 -10.15
N ASP A 166 -2.14 10.09 -11.30
CA ASP A 166 -3.52 10.26 -11.73
C ASP A 166 -4.44 9.40 -10.84
N LEU A 167 -5.50 10.01 -10.31
CA LEU A 167 -6.40 9.45 -9.33
C LEU A 167 -7.84 9.76 -9.73
N ALA A 168 -8.77 8.83 -9.50
CA ALA A 168 -10.19 9.12 -9.73
C ALA A 168 -10.63 10.31 -8.87
N ALA A 169 -11.37 11.23 -9.48
CA ALA A 169 -12.01 12.29 -8.74
C ALA A 169 -13.21 11.72 -7.97
N PRO A 170 -13.39 12.04 -6.68
CA PRO A 170 -14.53 11.56 -5.91
C PRO A 170 -15.85 12.11 -6.48
N SER A 171 -16.94 11.38 -6.26
CA SER A 171 -18.27 11.77 -6.73
C SER A 171 -18.64 13.18 -6.27
N GLY A 172 -19.06 14.04 -7.21
CA GLY A 172 -19.41 15.44 -6.93
C GLY A 172 -18.26 16.44 -7.06
N SER A 173 -17.06 16.01 -7.46
CA SER A 173 -15.98 16.96 -7.78
C SER A 173 -16.30 17.77 -9.04
N SER A 174 -15.90 19.04 -9.06
CA SER A 174 -16.06 19.95 -10.22
C SER A 174 -15.01 19.76 -11.32
N ASN A 175 -14.00 18.92 -11.09
CA ASN A 175 -12.88 18.71 -12.01
C ASN A 175 -13.17 17.53 -12.97
N SER A 176 -12.35 17.42 -14.03
CA SER A 176 -12.27 16.24 -14.89
C SER A 176 -12.28 14.94 -14.10
N ASN A 177 -12.67 13.83 -14.75
CA ASN A 177 -12.71 12.47 -14.17
C ASN A 177 -11.48 12.07 -13.31
N TYR A 178 -10.35 12.76 -13.47
CA TYR A 178 -9.11 12.56 -12.73
C TYR A 178 -8.57 13.83 -12.04
N LEU A 179 -7.85 13.61 -10.94
CA LEU A 179 -7.03 14.56 -10.20
C LEU A 179 -5.60 14.02 -10.08
N ARG A 180 -4.63 14.90 -9.80
CA ARG A 180 -3.24 14.49 -9.49
C ARG A 180 -2.86 14.78 -8.07
N SER A 181 -2.24 13.82 -7.39
CA SER A 181 -1.67 14.00 -6.06
C SER A 181 -0.39 13.19 -5.87
N SER A 182 0.32 13.43 -4.78
CA SER A 182 1.55 12.73 -4.42
C SER A 182 1.49 12.18 -3.00
N GLY A 183 2.11 11.02 -2.76
CA GLY A 183 2.21 10.42 -1.44
C GLY A 183 2.38 8.90 -1.48
N THR A 184 2.98 8.33 -0.44
CA THR A 184 3.11 6.86 -0.29
C THR A 184 1.75 6.16 -0.29
N SER A 185 0.69 6.86 0.15
CA SER A 185 -0.71 6.42 0.02
C SER A 185 -1.14 6.04 -1.41
N PHE A 186 -0.44 6.50 -2.46
CA PHE A 186 -0.75 6.12 -3.85
C PHE A 186 0.24 5.10 -4.43
N ALA A 187 1.41 4.95 -3.81
CA ALA A 187 2.32 3.85 -4.11
C ALA A 187 1.81 2.52 -3.52
N THR A 188 1.29 2.55 -2.30
CA THR A 188 0.70 1.39 -1.60
C THR A 188 -0.36 0.66 -2.43
N PRO A 189 -1.41 1.32 -2.98
CA PRO A 189 -2.39 0.64 -3.82
C PRO A 189 -1.83 0.15 -5.16
N ALA A 190 -0.77 0.76 -5.70
CA ALA A 190 -0.12 0.23 -6.89
C ALA A 190 0.55 -1.13 -6.62
N VAL A 191 1.25 -1.26 -5.48
CA VAL A 191 1.81 -2.55 -5.03
C VAL A 191 0.70 -3.54 -4.68
N ALA A 192 -0.37 -3.10 -4.02
CA ALA A 192 -1.53 -3.95 -3.73
C ALA A 192 -2.19 -4.49 -5.01
N GLY A 193 -2.31 -3.65 -6.05
CA GLY A 193 -2.76 -4.11 -7.37
C GLY A 193 -1.81 -5.14 -7.98
N ALA A 194 -0.49 -4.93 -7.89
CA ALA A 194 0.49 -5.91 -8.38
C ALA A 194 0.39 -7.24 -7.60
N ALA A 195 0.21 -7.19 -6.28
CA ALA A 195 -0.07 -8.36 -5.45
C ALA A 195 -1.35 -9.09 -5.89
N ALA A 196 -2.42 -8.35 -6.18
CA ALA A 196 -3.66 -8.94 -6.70
C ALA A 196 -3.46 -9.63 -8.05
N MET A 197 -2.65 -9.03 -8.95
CA MET A 197 -2.29 -9.66 -10.22
C MET A 197 -1.50 -10.96 -10.00
N ILE A 198 -0.48 -10.94 -9.12
CA ILE A 198 0.31 -12.14 -8.78
C ILE A 198 -0.61 -13.25 -8.27
N LEU A 199 -1.46 -12.93 -7.29
CA LEU A 199 -2.42 -13.89 -6.76
C LEU A 199 -3.35 -14.40 -7.88
N SER A 200 -3.77 -13.57 -8.84
CA SER A 200 -4.68 -13.97 -9.91
C SER A 200 -4.06 -14.99 -10.88
N THR A 201 -2.76 -14.90 -11.17
CA THR A 201 -2.07 -15.72 -12.18
C THR A 201 -1.26 -16.87 -11.60
N THR A 202 -0.98 -16.84 -10.30
CA THR A 202 -0.07 -17.77 -9.64
C THR A 202 -0.78 -18.50 -8.52
N SER A 203 -0.71 -19.82 -8.51
CA SER A 203 -1.14 -20.64 -7.38
C SER A 203 -0.03 -20.67 -6.33
N LEU A 204 -0.26 -19.98 -5.21
CA LEU A 204 0.65 -19.93 -4.07
C LEU A 204 0.03 -20.68 -2.89
N THR A 205 0.86 -21.33 -2.09
CA THR A 205 0.44 -22.01 -0.87
C THR A 205 1.55 -21.81 0.15
N PRO A 206 1.31 -21.04 1.22
CA PRO A 206 2.29 -20.85 2.27
C PRO A 206 2.65 -22.17 2.93
N THR A 207 3.92 -22.36 3.30
CA THR A 207 4.39 -23.57 3.97
C THR A 207 5.15 -23.25 5.25
N GLY A 208 5.03 -24.11 6.25
CA GLY A 208 5.68 -23.90 7.54
C GLY A 208 5.21 -22.61 8.21
N SER A 209 6.13 -21.66 8.38
CA SER A 209 5.89 -20.36 9.02
C SER A 209 5.84 -19.19 8.04
N GLU A 210 5.95 -19.43 6.73
CA GLU A 210 5.76 -18.38 5.71
C GLU A 210 4.28 -18.00 5.63
N THR A 211 4.00 -16.72 5.43
CA THR A 211 2.66 -16.17 5.16
C THR A 211 2.46 -15.96 3.65
N MET A 212 1.21 -15.73 3.22
CA MET A 212 0.95 -15.31 1.84
C MET A 212 1.62 -13.97 1.50
N THR A 213 1.74 -13.09 2.50
CA THR A 213 2.45 -11.81 2.39
C THR A 213 3.93 -12.03 2.03
N ASP A 214 4.61 -12.98 2.67
CA ASP A 214 6.02 -13.30 2.39
C ASP A 214 6.21 -13.80 0.95
N LEU A 215 5.39 -14.77 0.52
CA LEU A 215 5.48 -15.35 -0.82
C LEU A 215 5.26 -14.29 -1.93
N VAL A 216 4.29 -13.40 -1.73
CA VAL A 216 4.00 -12.33 -2.69
C VAL A 216 5.10 -11.27 -2.66
N LEU A 217 5.64 -10.94 -1.49
CA LEU A 217 6.76 -10.03 -1.36
C LEU A 217 7.99 -10.55 -2.10
N ASP A 218 8.31 -11.84 -1.99
CA ASP A 218 9.43 -12.46 -2.71
C ASP A 218 9.30 -12.33 -4.23
N ILE A 219 8.09 -12.51 -4.78
CA ILE A 219 7.83 -12.33 -6.22
C ILE A 219 7.97 -10.86 -6.62
N LEU A 220 7.43 -9.93 -5.82
CA LEU A 220 7.56 -8.48 -6.05
C LEU A 220 9.04 -8.06 -6.02
N ILE A 221 9.81 -8.58 -5.07
CA ILE A 221 11.25 -8.35 -4.97
C ILE A 221 11.95 -8.96 -6.18
N ALA A 222 11.70 -10.21 -6.54
CA ALA A 222 12.37 -10.88 -7.66
C ALA A 222 12.15 -10.15 -9.01
N THR A 223 10.99 -9.53 -9.19
CA THR A 223 10.60 -8.84 -10.43
C THR A 223 10.89 -7.34 -10.43
N SER A 224 11.15 -6.74 -9.25
CA SER A 224 11.48 -5.32 -9.12
C SER A 224 12.76 -4.91 -9.84
N ALA A 225 12.81 -3.66 -10.32
CA ALA A 225 14.05 -3.06 -10.78
C ALA A 225 14.95 -2.75 -9.57
N LYS A 226 16.16 -3.30 -9.58
CA LYS A 226 17.15 -3.16 -8.50
C LYS A 226 18.05 -1.96 -8.72
N ASP A 227 18.41 -1.30 -7.62
CA ASP A 227 19.42 -0.25 -7.56
C ASP A 227 19.16 0.91 -8.53
N LYS A 228 17.87 1.22 -8.74
CA LYS A 228 17.44 2.31 -9.63
C LYS A 228 17.21 3.61 -8.88
N LEU A 229 16.75 3.55 -7.63
CA LEU A 229 16.43 4.74 -6.87
C LEU A 229 17.67 5.53 -6.50
N THR A 230 17.70 6.79 -6.93
CA THR A 230 18.56 7.82 -6.40
C THR A 230 17.89 8.53 -5.22
N SER A 231 18.67 9.24 -4.41
CA SER A 231 18.19 9.97 -3.22
C SER A 231 17.63 9.11 -2.08
N LEU A 232 18.06 7.84 -2.00
CA LEU A 232 18.08 7.12 -0.73
C LEU A 232 19.27 7.63 0.10
N PRO A 233 19.12 7.87 1.41
CA PRO A 233 20.28 8.12 2.27
C PRO A 233 21.28 6.99 2.09
N ALA A 234 22.58 7.30 2.09
CA ALA A 234 23.60 6.26 2.08
C ALA A 234 23.30 5.30 3.24
N SER A 235 23.05 4.02 2.92
CA SER A 235 23.11 3.01 3.96
C SER A 235 24.52 3.11 4.53
N ASN A 236 24.64 3.15 5.86
CA ASN A 236 25.91 2.80 6.46
C ASN A 236 26.19 1.39 5.95
N ALA A 237 27.16 1.24 5.04
CA ALA A 237 27.35 0.11 4.13
C ALA A 237 27.64 -1.24 4.82
N ALA A 238 27.40 -1.34 6.14
CA ALA A 238 27.63 -2.50 6.97
C ALA A 238 26.35 -3.25 7.38
N VAL A 239 25.14 -2.72 7.14
CA VAL A 239 23.90 -3.43 7.51
C VAL A 239 22.83 -3.21 6.43
N LEU A 240 22.41 -4.33 5.83
CA LEU A 240 21.30 -4.55 4.90
C LEU A 240 21.62 -4.43 3.40
N PRO A 241 21.20 -5.42 2.58
CA PRO A 241 21.15 -5.24 1.13
C PRO A 241 20.26 -4.03 0.84
N SER A 242 20.63 -3.21 -0.15
CA SER A 242 19.86 -2.04 -0.52
C SER A 242 18.39 -2.44 -0.74
N ASN A 243 17.46 -1.94 0.08
CA ASN A 243 16.02 -2.01 -0.20
C ASN A 243 15.64 -1.08 -1.39
N ASN A 244 16.60 -0.81 -2.28
CA ASN A 244 16.46 -0.08 -3.51
C ASN A 244 15.80 -0.98 -4.55
N ARG A 245 14.49 -1.15 -4.37
CA ARG A 245 13.64 -2.05 -5.14
C ARG A 245 12.48 -1.22 -5.65
N LEU A 246 12.44 -0.98 -6.95
CA LEU A 246 11.37 -0.23 -7.59
C LEU A 246 10.39 -1.21 -8.25
N LEU A 247 9.11 -1.10 -7.89
CA LEU A 247 8.02 -1.88 -8.46
C LEU A 247 8.06 -1.79 -9.99
N ASN A 248 8.05 -2.95 -10.64
CA ASN A 248 8.01 -3.09 -12.08
C ASN A 248 6.68 -3.77 -12.44
N VAL A 249 5.65 -2.99 -12.80
CA VAL A 249 4.40 -3.56 -13.30
C VAL A 249 4.43 -3.54 -14.83
N VAL A 250 4.21 -4.70 -15.45
CA VAL A 250 4.18 -4.88 -16.91
C VAL A 250 2.91 -4.30 -17.57
N SER A 251 2.11 -3.50 -16.85
CA SER A 251 0.88 -2.91 -17.39
C SER A 251 1.19 -1.58 -18.08
N ASN A 252 0.78 -1.45 -19.35
CA ASN A 252 1.06 -0.35 -20.28
C ASN A 252 0.63 1.07 -19.82
N THR A 253 0.06 1.23 -18.63
CA THR A 253 -0.62 2.47 -18.23
C THR A 253 0.11 3.32 -17.19
N TYR A 254 1.11 2.78 -16.48
CA TYR A 254 1.83 3.52 -15.42
C TYR A 254 3.32 3.76 -15.63
N TYR A 255 3.91 3.08 -16.60
CA TYR A 255 5.38 3.00 -16.77
C TYR A 255 5.87 3.50 -18.13
N ALA A 256 5.00 4.11 -18.94
CA ALA A 256 5.34 4.79 -20.19
C ALA A 256 5.65 6.28 -19.96
#